data_AF-A0AAW6YGI2-F1
#
_entry.id   AF-A0AAW6YGI2-F1
#
_cell.length_a   1.000
_cell.length_b   1.000
_cell.length_c   1.000
_cell.angle_alpha   90.00
_cell.angle_beta   90.00
_cell.angle_gamma   90.00
#
_symmetry.space_group_name_H-M   'P 1'
#
loop_
_entity.id
_entity.type
_entity.pdbx_description
1 polymer ?
#
loop_
_entity_poly.entity_id
_entity_poly.type
_entity_poly.pdbx_seq_one_letter_code
_entity_poly.pdbx_strand_id
1 'polypeptide(L)' 'LAGDGELGRAFTAHGGIDKITFTGSTATGKAIMKGAADDLKRITLELGGNDAGIVLDDADPKAIAEGLFWGAFINTG' A
#
# COMPACT_ATOMS: atom_id res chain seq x y z
N LEU A 1 17.69 2.88 -9.10
CA LEU A 1 17.76 4.23 -9.72
C LEU A 1 16.93 5.16 -8.87
N ALA A 2 17.48 6.28 -8.43
CA ALA A 2 16.70 7.33 -7.78
C ALA A 2 15.99 8.15 -8.87
N GLY A 3 14.75 8.54 -8.62
CA GLY A 3 13.94 9.29 -9.57
C GLY A 3 12.56 9.58 -9.01
N ASP A 4 11.76 10.30 -9.77
CA ASP A 4 10.39 10.68 -9.43
C ASP A 4 9.36 9.76 -10.10
N GLY A 5 8.11 10.22 -10.17
CA GLY A 5 7.02 9.49 -10.81
C GLY A 5 7.22 9.25 -12.32
N GLU A 6 8.01 10.07 -13.02
CA GLU A 6 8.30 9.86 -14.44
C GLU A 6 9.08 8.57 -14.66
N LEU A 7 10.12 8.35 -13.84
CA LEU A 7 10.91 7.13 -13.87
C LEU A 7 10.03 5.90 -13.55
N GLY A 8 9.12 6.03 -12.58
CA GLY A 8 8.15 4.99 -12.25
C GLY A 8 7.28 4.60 -13.46
N ARG A 9 6.77 5.59 -14.21
CA ARG A 9 5.97 5.32 -15.42
C ARG A 9 6.78 4.73 -16.56
N ALA A 10 8.03 5.15 -16.73
CA ALA A 10 8.92 4.53 -17.72
C ALA A 10 9.11 3.04 -17.43
N PHE A 11 9.26 2.66 -16.16
CA PHE A 11 9.37 1.26 -15.78
C PHE A 11 8.07 0.46 -16.02
N THR A 12 6.91 1.05 -15.77
CA THR A 12 5.65 0.31 -15.92
C THR A 12 5.35 -0.06 -17.37
N ALA A 13 5.78 0.78 -18.32
CA ALA A 13 5.60 0.56 -19.76
C ALA A 13 6.81 -0.14 -20.44
N HIS A 14 7.89 -0.42 -19.72
CA HIS A 14 9.09 -0.99 -20.33
C HIS A 14 8.89 -2.47 -20.68
N GLY A 15 8.95 -2.80 -21.97
CA GLY A 15 8.72 -4.17 -22.47
C GLY A 15 9.69 -5.24 -21.91
N GLY A 16 10.89 -4.83 -21.49
CA GLY A 16 11.86 -5.73 -20.84
C GLY A 16 11.66 -5.99 -19.34
N ILE A 17 10.58 -5.48 -18.74
CA ILE A 17 10.24 -5.73 -17.33
C ILE A 17 9.08 -6.71 -17.25
N ASP A 18 9.32 -7.85 -16.62
CA ASP A 18 8.33 -8.93 -16.49
C ASP A 18 7.46 -8.83 -15.24
N LYS A 19 7.96 -8.16 -14.19
CA LYS A 19 7.31 -8.08 -12.87
C LYS A 19 7.51 -6.72 -12.22
N ILE A 20 6.45 -6.22 -11.59
CA ILE A 20 6.47 -5.02 -10.74
C ILE A 20 5.96 -5.38 -9.35
N THR A 21 6.71 -5.02 -8.32
CA THR A 21 6.28 -5.05 -6.92
C THR A 21 6.29 -3.62 -6.38
N PHE A 22 5.20 -3.19 -5.77
CA PHE A 22 5.06 -1.81 -5.30
C PHE A 22 4.37 -1.77 -3.95
N THR A 23 4.92 -0.94 -3.06
CA THR A 23 4.31 -0.57 -1.78
C THR A 23 4.12 0.93 -1.74
N GLY A 24 2.90 1.39 -1.47
CA GLY A 24 2.61 2.82 -1.38
C GLY A 24 1.15 3.16 -1.56
N SER A 25 0.86 4.31 -2.16
CA SER A 25 -0.52 4.81 -2.25
C SER A 25 -1.37 4.03 -3.26
N THR A 26 -2.67 3.91 -2.97
CA THR A 26 -3.65 3.34 -3.90
C THR A 26 -3.72 4.11 -5.22
N ALA A 27 -3.51 5.43 -5.20
CA ALA A 27 -3.47 6.25 -6.41
C ALA A 27 -2.32 5.84 -7.34
N THR A 28 -1.11 5.67 -6.79
CA THR A 28 0.06 5.22 -7.55
C THR A 28 -0.10 3.76 -8.00
N GLY A 29 -0.63 2.88 -7.14
CA GLY A 29 -0.91 1.48 -7.51
C GLY A 29 -1.83 1.35 -8.72
N LYS A 30 -2.89 2.18 -8.79
CA LYS A 30 -3.77 2.25 -9.97
C LYS A 30 -3.03 2.72 -11.23
N ALA A 31 -2.12 3.69 -11.10
CA ALA A 31 -1.32 4.15 -12.24
C ALA A 31 -0.35 3.07 -12.75
N ILE A 32 0.29 2.35 -11.82
CA ILE A 32 1.16 1.20 -12.14
C ILE A 32 0.37 0.11 -12.87
N MET A 33 -0.79 -0.27 -12.34
CA MET A 33 -1.63 -1.31 -12.96
C MET A 33 -2.06 -0.94 -14.38
N LYS A 34 -2.40 0.33 -14.63
CA LYS A 34 -2.73 0.82 -15.97
C LYS A 34 -1.54 0.74 -16.92
N GLY A 35 -0.36 1.16 -16.50
CA GLY A 35 0.85 1.11 -17.35
C GLY A 35 1.35 -0.31 -17.63
N ALA A 36 1.07 -1.25 -16.73
CA ALA A 36 1.44 -2.66 -16.87
C ALA A 36 0.46 -3.50 -17.71
N ALA A 37 -0.70 -2.94 -18.08
CA ALA A 37 -1.81 -3.70 -18.65
C ALA A 37 -1.52 -4.24 -20.05
N ASP A 38 -0.86 -3.46 -20.90
CA ASP A 38 -0.59 -3.83 -22.30
C ASP A 38 0.31 -5.07 -22.42
N ASP A 39 1.25 -5.21 -21.49
CA ASP A 39 2.19 -6.34 -21.44
C ASP A 39 1.74 -7.45 -20.47
N LEU A 40 0.55 -7.31 -19.85
CA LEU A 40 0.04 -8.21 -18.81
C LEU A 40 1.09 -8.55 -17.74
N LYS A 41 1.85 -7.54 -17.29
CA LYS A 41 2.97 -7.78 -16.36
C LYS A 41 2.46 -8.38 -15.06
N ARG A 42 3.29 -9.23 -14.44
CA ARG A 42 2.99 -9.73 -13.10
C ARG A 42 3.10 -8.57 -12.11
N ILE A 43 2.04 -8.30 -11.37
CA ILE A 43 2.01 -7.20 -10.40
C ILE A 43 1.69 -7.69 -8.99
N THR A 44 2.38 -7.13 -8.00
CA THR A 44 2.06 -7.24 -6.58
C THR A 44 1.96 -5.83 -6.02
N LEU A 45 0.81 -5.48 -5.45
CA LEU A 45 0.51 -4.13 -4.96
C LEU A 45 0.13 -4.21 -3.48
N GLU A 46 0.98 -3.69 -2.63
CA GLU A 46 0.72 -3.49 -1.20
C GLU A 46 0.33 -2.03 -0.97
N LEU A 47 -0.96 -1.77 -0.82
CA LEU A 47 -1.52 -0.43 -0.87
C LEU A 47 -2.04 0.01 0.49
N GLY A 48 -2.20 1.34 0.66
CA GLY A 48 -2.71 1.90 1.91
C GLY A 48 -4.07 1.34 2.33
N GLY A 49 -4.24 1.16 3.65
CA GLY A 49 -5.47 0.71 4.30
C GLY A 49 -6.11 1.80 5.17
N ASN A 50 -7.31 1.48 5.67
CA ASN A 50 -7.99 2.23 6.73
C ASN A 50 -8.50 1.20 7.74
N ASP A 51 -7.57 0.65 8.51
CA ASP A 51 -7.80 -0.52 9.34
C ASP A 51 -8.63 -0.13 10.58
N ALA A 52 -9.81 -0.72 10.70
CA ALA A 52 -10.76 -0.37 11.75
C ALA A 52 -10.43 -1.08 13.07
N GLY A 53 -10.39 -0.31 14.17
CA GLY A 53 -10.52 -0.84 15.52
C GLY A 53 -11.99 -0.92 15.92
N ILE A 54 -12.48 -2.10 16.31
CA ILE A 54 -13.87 -2.33 16.74
C ILE A 54 -13.87 -2.73 18.22
N VAL A 55 -14.57 -1.96 19.06
CA VAL A 55 -14.73 -2.22 20.50
C VAL A 55 -16.19 -2.62 20.75
N LEU A 56 -16.38 -3.79 21.34
CA LEU A 56 -17.71 -4.34 21.67
C LEU A 56 -18.07 -4.05 23.14
N ASP A 57 -19.36 -4.22 23.48
CA ASP A 57 -19.92 -3.87 24.79
C ASP A 57 -19.30 -4.67 25.96
N ASP A 58 -18.75 -5.85 25.69
CA ASP A 58 -18.13 -6.75 26.67
C ASP A 58 -16.60 -6.62 26.74
N ALA A 59 -15.99 -5.71 25.97
CA ALA A 59 -14.55 -5.49 26.02
C ALA A 59 -14.13 -4.79 27.31
N ASP A 60 -13.06 -5.27 27.96
CA ASP A 60 -12.42 -4.57 29.08
C ASP A 60 -11.54 -3.42 28.54
N PRO A 61 -11.92 -2.14 28.72
CA PRO A 61 -11.18 -1.02 28.17
C PRO A 61 -9.76 -0.91 28.75
N LYS A 62 -9.56 -1.30 30.02
CA LYS A 62 -8.24 -1.21 30.66
C LYS A 62 -7.27 -2.23 30.06
N ALA A 63 -7.77 -3.41 29.69
CA ALA A 63 -6.96 -4.44 29.08
C ALA A 63 -6.54 -4.10 27.65
N ILE A 64 -7.37 -3.37 26.89
CA ILE A 64 -7.14 -3.13 25.44
C ILE A 64 -6.56 -1.76 25.10
N ALA A 65 -6.63 -0.78 26.00
CA ALA A 65 -6.31 0.61 25.70
C ALA A 65 -4.89 0.82 25.16
N GLU A 66 -3.89 0.18 25.75
CA GLU A 66 -2.49 0.31 25.32
C GLU A 66 -2.27 -0.27 23.92
N GLY A 67 -2.83 -1.44 23.64
CA GLY A 67 -2.73 -2.07 22.33
C GLY A 67 -3.42 -1.26 21.24
N LEU A 68 -4.62 -0.72 21.53
CA LEU A 68 -5.34 0.14 20.61
C LEU A 68 -4.57 1.46 20.34
N PHE A 69 -3.98 2.04 21.38
CA PHE A 69 -3.15 3.25 21.24
C PHE A 69 -1.96 2.99 20.33
N TRP A 70 -1.18 1.94 20.58
CA TRP A 70 -0.02 1.64 19.73
C TRP A 70 -0.41 1.20 18.32
N GLY A 71 -1.55 0.55 18.13
CA GLY A 71 -2.06 0.21 16.81
C GLY A 71 -2.45 1.42 15.95
N ALA A 72 -2.66 2.60 16.56
CA ALA A 72 -3.18 3.79 15.88
C ALA A 72 -2.24 5.01 15.89
N PHE A 73 -1.13 4.97 16.66
CA PHE A 73 -0.21 6.11 16.79
C PHE A 73 1.27 5.76 16.64
N ILE A 74 1.62 4.49 16.47
CA ILE A 74 3.03 4.11 16.25
C ILE A 74 3.53 4.75 14.95
N ASN A 75 4.77 5.25 14.91
CA ASN A 75 5.33 5.90 13.71
C ASN A 75 4.59 7.15 13.18
N THR A 76 3.86 7.90 14.03
CA THR A 76 3.06 9.09 13.62
C THR A 76 1.82 8.71 12.79
N GLY A 77 1.33 7.48 12.98
CA GLY A 77 0.14 6.86 12.38
C GLY A 77 0.17 5.37 12.66
#